data_AF-A0A7S4RI17-F1
#
_entry.id   AF-A0A7S4RI17-F1
#
_cell.length_a   1.000
_cell.length_b   1.000
_cell.length_c   1.000
_cell.angle_alpha   90.00
_cell.angle_beta   90.00
_cell.angle_gamma   90.00
#
_symmetry.space_group_name_H-M   'P 1'
#
loop_
_entity.id
_entity.type
_entity.pdbx_description
1 polymer ?
#
loop_
_entity_poly.entity_id
_entity_poly.type
_entity_poly.pdbx_seq_one_letter_code
_entity_poly.pdbx_strand_id
1 'polypeptide(L)'
;YRENEVSHSDHPFSSHLRGLRMTSIPLTEIKIGNMTRSGISKILFTVISHLPMSRAELLADIIYRKTGGNALLVNQFVEYLLDDGLLWFSFRQRCWKWDSKTLELKGVFKNAADLISQKILFLPTDIQLVLKKMACIGSQCDITILLLI
;
A
#
# COMPACT_ATOMS: atom_id res chain seq x y z
N TYR A 1 2.22 16.03 -2.28
CA TYR A 1 3.34 15.57 -3.12
C TYR A 1 4.18 14.56 -2.37
N ARG A 2 4.70 13.53 -3.03
CA ARG A 2 5.71 12.64 -2.43
C ARG A 2 7.06 13.36 -2.38
N GLU A 3 7.90 13.02 -1.41
CA GLU A 3 9.19 13.70 -1.18
C GLU A 3 10.07 13.70 -2.45
N ASN A 4 10.06 12.59 -3.20
CA ASN A 4 10.77 12.43 -4.46
C ASN A 4 10.15 13.18 -5.67
N GLU A 5 8.89 13.61 -5.59
CA GLU A 5 8.23 14.38 -6.66
C GLU A 5 8.52 15.89 -6.57
N VAL A 6 8.93 16.37 -5.38
CA VAL A 6 9.19 17.79 -5.10
C VAL A 6 10.65 18.08 -4.74
N SER A 7 11.51 17.08 -4.86
CA SER A 7 12.95 17.20 -4.54
C SER A 7 13.69 18.21 -5.41
N HIS A 8 13.14 18.61 -6.56
CA HIS A 8 13.73 19.62 -7.43
C HIS A 8 13.52 21.02 -6.87
N SER A 9 14.58 21.84 -6.89
CA SER A 9 14.62 23.20 -6.33
C SER A 9 13.56 24.14 -6.89
N ASP A 10 13.05 23.84 -8.09
CA ASP A 10 12.17 24.73 -8.86
C ASP A 10 10.69 24.42 -8.62
N HIS A 11 10.36 23.38 -7.83
CA HIS A 11 8.97 23.05 -7.54
C HIS A 11 8.34 24.14 -6.63
N PRO A 12 7.20 24.75 -7.02
CA PRO A 12 6.60 25.87 -6.27
C PRO A 12 6.36 25.58 -4.78
N PHE A 13 5.96 24.34 -4.46
CA PHE A 13 5.77 23.88 -3.08
C PHE A 13 7.07 23.90 -2.26
N SER A 14 8.20 23.51 -2.85
CA SER A 14 9.51 23.47 -2.17
C SER A 14 10.02 24.88 -1.87
N SER A 15 9.77 25.83 -2.78
CA SER A 15 10.07 27.25 -2.55
C SER A 15 9.20 27.85 -1.44
N HIS A 16 7.90 27.53 -1.40
CA HIS A 16 7.02 27.98 -0.31
C HIS A 16 7.44 27.41 1.06
N LEU A 17 7.78 26.11 1.12
CA LEU A 17 8.29 25.48 2.35
C LEU A 17 9.59 26.13 2.83
N ARG A 18 10.49 26.50 1.92
CA ARG A 18 11.71 27.24 2.26
C ARG A 18 11.38 28.62 2.84
N GLY A 19 10.42 29.33 2.24
CA GLY A 19 9.89 30.59 2.76
C GLY A 19 9.38 30.45 4.19
N LEU A 20 8.54 29.46 4.46
CA LEU A 20 8.02 29.18 5.81
C LEU A 20 9.12 28.88 6.82
N ARG A 21 10.13 28.09 6.43
CA ARG A 21 11.29 27.77 7.28
C ARG A 21 12.16 28.98 7.62
N MET A 22 12.09 30.08 6.84
CA MET A 22 12.79 31.34 7.11
C MET A 22 11.99 32.29 8.02
N THR A 23 10.74 31.98 8.33
CA THR A 23 9.94 32.78 9.28
C THR A 23 10.28 32.43 10.73
N SER A 24 9.99 33.33 11.66
CA SER A 24 10.11 33.08 13.11
C SER A 24 8.96 32.23 13.70
N ILE A 25 8.05 31.74 12.85
CA ILE A 25 6.88 30.97 13.27
C ILE A 25 7.31 29.52 13.55
N PRO A 26 6.90 28.91 14.67
CA PRO A 26 7.14 27.49 14.92
C PRO A 26 6.57 26.61 13.81
N LEU A 27 7.43 25.83 13.15
CA LEU A 27 7.07 24.90 12.10
C LEU A 27 7.24 23.46 12.59
N THR A 28 6.15 22.68 12.51
CA THR A 28 6.17 21.24 12.83
C THR A 28 6.07 20.43 11.55
N GLU A 29 7.13 19.69 11.22
CA GLU A 29 7.13 18.78 10.07
C GLU A 29 6.72 17.37 10.52
N ILE A 30 5.61 16.86 9.97
CA ILE A 30 5.13 15.50 10.22
C ILE A 30 5.51 14.63 9.02
N LYS A 31 6.52 13.79 9.19
CA LYS A 31 6.89 12.80 8.17
C LYS A 31 6.00 11.56 8.29
N ILE A 32 5.28 11.27 7.21
CA ILE A 32 4.46 10.05 7.11
C ILE A 32 5.37 8.92 6.61
N GLY A 33 5.76 8.04 7.53
CA GLY A 33 6.49 6.83 7.21
C GLY A 33 5.57 5.64 6.88
N ASN A 34 6.19 4.48 6.65
CA ASN A 34 5.47 3.21 6.61
C ASN A 34 4.76 2.95 7.95
N MET A 35 3.68 2.17 7.87
CA MET A 35 2.92 1.75 9.04
C MET A 35 3.80 0.92 9.97
N THR A 36 3.71 1.20 11.27
CA THR A 36 4.38 0.38 12.29
C THR A 36 3.60 -0.91 12.52
N ARG A 37 4.25 -1.93 13.11
CA ARG A 37 3.57 -3.17 13.55
C ARG A 37 2.37 -2.88 14.45
N SER A 38 2.55 -1.97 15.40
CA SER A 38 1.46 -1.51 16.29
C SER A 38 0.35 -0.78 15.53
N GLY A 39 0.71 0.01 14.51
CA GLY A 39 -0.27 0.65 13.63
C GLY A 39 -1.11 -0.38 12.88
N ILE A 40 -0.47 -1.40 12.31
CA ILE A 40 -1.16 -2.50 11.62
C ILE A 40 -2.04 -3.28 12.59
N SER A 41 -1.53 -3.65 13.77
CA SER A 41 -2.32 -4.42 14.75
C SER A 41 -3.56 -3.67 15.22
N LYS A 42 -3.45 -2.35 15.45
CA LYS A 42 -4.60 -1.49 15.78
C LYS A 42 -5.62 -1.47 14.66
N ILE A 43 -5.18 -1.31 13.40
CA ILE A 43 -6.12 -1.34 12.25
C ILE A 43 -6.80 -2.69 12.15
N LEU A 44 -6.06 -3.80 12.23
CA LEU A 44 -6.64 -5.14 12.18
C LEU A 44 -7.65 -5.36 13.31
N PHE A 45 -7.31 -4.97 14.54
CA PHE A 45 -8.22 -5.03 15.69
C PHE A 45 -9.50 -4.21 15.46
N THR A 46 -9.39 -3.02 14.87
CA THR A 46 -10.54 -2.14 14.60
C THR A 46 -11.41 -2.65 13.46
N VAL A 47 -10.82 -3.14 12.37
CA VAL A 47 -11.54 -3.51 11.14
C VAL A 47 -12.10 -4.93 11.22
N ILE A 48 -11.37 -5.85 11.86
CA ILE A 48 -11.73 -7.26 11.90
C ILE A 48 -12.54 -7.52 13.17
N SER A 49 -13.88 -7.56 13.03
CA SER A 49 -14.78 -7.81 14.15
C SER A 49 -14.44 -9.11 14.89
N HIS A 50 -14.47 -9.07 16.21
CA HIS A 50 -14.15 -10.19 17.11
C HIS A 50 -12.71 -10.72 17.02
N LEU A 51 -11.74 -9.93 16.54
CA LEU A 51 -10.32 -10.27 16.63
C LEU A 51 -9.73 -9.75 17.96
N PRO A 52 -9.29 -10.62 18.89
CA PRO A 52 -8.60 -10.17 20.10
C PRO A 52 -7.29 -9.45 19.77
N MET A 53 -6.91 -8.44 20.56
CA MET A 53 -5.70 -7.64 20.29
C MET A 53 -4.43 -8.52 20.21
N SER A 54 -4.27 -9.50 21.09
CA SER A 54 -3.15 -10.45 21.06
C SER A 54 -3.06 -11.23 19.74
N ARG A 55 -4.21 -11.52 19.12
CA ARG A 55 -4.30 -12.16 17.81
C ARG A 55 -4.05 -11.19 16.66
N ALA A 56 -4.52 -9.95 16.79
CA ALA A 56 -4.21 -8.88 15.85
C ALA A 56 -2.70 -8.58 15.79
N GLU A 57 -2.01 -8.62 16.92
CA GLU A 57 -0.54 -8.46 16.99
C GLU A 57 0.20 -9.58 16.26
N LEU A 58 -0.20 -10.83 16.47
CA LEU A 58 0.40 -11.98 15.77
C LEU A 58 0.23 -11.87 14.25
N LEU A 59 -0.97 -11.50 13.78
CA LEU A 59 -1.24 -11.32 12.36
C LEU A 59 -0.50 -10.09 11.80
N ALA A 60 -0.43 -8.99 12.56
CA ALA A 60 0.30 -7.79 12.18
C ALA A 60 1.80 -8.03 12.03
N ASP A 61 2.40 -8.87 12.88
CA ASP A 61 3.81 -9.24 12.76
C ASP A 61 4.10 -9.95 11.43
N ILE A 62 3.23 -10.89 11.03
CA ILE A 62 3.35 -11.60 9.74
C ILE A 62 3.21 -10.61 8.58
N ILE A 63 2.15 -9.79 8.60
CA ILE A 63 1.89 -8.80 7.55
C ILE A 63 3.03 -7.79 7.44
N TYR A 64 3.53 -7.28 8.57
CA TYR A 64 4.62 -6.31 8.57
C TYR A 64 5.92 -6.90 8.01
N ARG A 65 6.29 -8.13 8.41
CA ARG A 65 7.48 -8.82 7.85
C ARG A 65 7.40 -8.95 6.33
N LYS A 66 6.19 -9.16 5.79
CA LYS A 66 5.98 -9.35 4.36
C LYS A 66 5.89 -8.05 3.57
N THR A 67 5.46 -6.96 4.20
CA THR A 67 5.10 -5.70 3.49
C THR A 67 6.01 -4.53 3.84
N GLY A 68 6.86 -4.67 4.86
CA GLY A 68 7.67 -3.57 5.40
C GLY A 68 6.82 -2.41 5.95
N GLY A 69 5.53 -2.64 6.21
CA GLY A 69 4.58 -1.61 6.63
C GLY A 69 4.16 -0.66 5.51
N ASN A 70 4.49 -0.92 4.25
CA ASN A 70 3.99 -0.10 3.15
C ASN A 70 2.46 -0.24 3.07
N ALA A 71 1.71 0.84 3.30
CA ALA A 71 0.26 0.80 3.44
C ALA A 71 -0.48 0.16 2.25
N LEU A 72 0.03 0.37 1.02
CA LEU A 72 -0.53 -0.26 -0.17
C LEU A 72 -0.33 -1.78 -0.12
N LEU A 73 0.89 -2.24 0.20
CA LEU A 73 1.18 -3.66 0.29
C LEU A 73 0.47 -4.32 1.47
N VAL A 74 0.30 -3.62 2.60
CA VAL A 74 -0.52 -4.08 3.74
C VAL A 74 -1.94 -4.35 3.29
N ASN A 75 -2.60 -3.37 2.67
CA ASN A 75 -3.98 -3.54 2.21
C ASN A 75 -4.11 -4.69 1.21
N GLN A 76 -3.22 -4.73 0.22
CA GLN A 76 -3.23 -5.76 -0.83
C GLN A 76 -2.94 -7.15 -0.31
N PHE A 77 -2.04 -7.27 0.67
CA PHE A 77 -1.78 -8.56 1.28
C PHE A 77 -2.96 -9.03 2.13
N VAL A 78 -3.64 -8.14 2.86
CA VAL A 78 -4.85 -8.50 3.61
C VAL A 78 -5.97 -8.94 2.67
N GLU A 79 -6.22 -8.21 1.57
CA GLU A 79 -7.17 -8.61 0.53
C GLU A 79 -6.83 -10.00 -0.03
N TYR A 80 -5.57 -10.21 -0.41
CA TYR A 80 -5.08 -11.49 -0.90
C TYR A 80 -5.32 -12.64 0.10
N LEU A 81 -5.09 -12.41 1.40
CA LEU A 81 -5.33 -13.42 2.42
C LEU A 81 -6.81 -13.79 2.54
N LEU A 82 -7.71 -12.83 2.34
CA LEU A 82 -9.15 -13.07 2.37
C LEU A 82 -9.61 -13.82 1.11
N ASP A 83 -9.17 -13.37 -0.07
CA ASP A 83 -9.57 -13.92 -1.36
C ASP A 83 -9.11 -15.37 -1.55
N ASP A 84 -7.88 -15.70 -1.14
CA ASP A 84 -7.34 -17.07 -1.20
C ASP A 84 -7.81 -17.94 -0.01
N GLY A 85 -8.67 -17.41 0.88
CA GLY A 85 -9.19 -18.14 2.04
C GLY A 85 -8.12 -18.47 3.09
N LEU A 86 -6.99 -17.76 3.09
CA LEU A 86 -5.88 -17.92 4.04
C LEU A 86 -6.13 -17.20 5.37
N LEU A 87 -7.01 -16.19 5.36
CA LEU A 87 -7.60 -15.54 6.52
C LEU A 87 -9.11 -15.66 6.39
N TRP A 88 -9.77 -16.34 7.33
CA TRP A 88 -11.21 -16.59 7.25
C TRP A 88 -11.88 -16.59 8.62
N PHE A 89 -13.17 -16.31 8.65
CA PHE A 89 -13.96 -16.41 9.86
C PHE A 89 -14.51 -17.83 10.05
N SER A 90 -14.14 -18.48 11.15
CA SER A 90 -14.66 -19.80 11.51
C SER A 90 -15.97 -19.65 12.30
N PHE A 91 -17.12 -19.84 11.64
CA PHE A 91 -18.43 -19.76 12.30
C PHE A 91 -18.58 -20.76 13.45
N ARG A 92 -18.02 -21.97 13.33
CA ARG A 92 -18.05 -23.00 14.38
C ARG A 92 -17.34 -22.57 15.66
N GLN A 93 -16.22 -21.85 15.53
CA GLN A 93 -15.42 -21.38 16.67
C GLN A 93 -15.65 -19.89 16.98
N ARG A 94 -16.48 -19.21 16.19
CA ARG A 94 -16.77 -17.78 16.24
C ARG A 94 -15.51 -16.91 16.32
N CYS A 95 -14.48 -17.27 15.57
CA CYS A 95 -13.21 -16.56 15.57
C CYS A 95 -12.54 -16.56 14.20
N TRP A 96 -11.72 -15.53 13.96
CA TRP A 96 -10.85 -15.49 12.79
C TRP A 96 -9.73 -16.51 12.91
N LYS A 97 -9.44 -17.16 11.78
CA LYS A 97 -8.39 -18.15 11.64
C LYS A 97 -7.51 -17.84 10.44
N TRP A 98 -6.27 -18.25 10.56
CA TRP A 98 -5.30 -18.25 9.49
C TRP A 98 -4.32 -19.40 9.71
N ASP A 99 -3.70 -19.89 8.64
CA ASP A 99 -2.61 -20.86 8.74
C ASP A 99 -1.26 -20.13 8.67
N SER A 100 -0.66 -19.92 9.84
CA SER A 100 0.64 -19.26 9.94
C SER A 100 1.72 -19.91 9.06
N LYS A 101 1.72 -21.23 8.87
CA LYS A 101 2.73 -21.89 8.01
C LYS A 101 2.53 -21.50 6.55
N THR A 102 1.29 -21.55 6.08
CA THR A 102 0.96 -21.18 4.69
C THR A 102 1.20 -19.69 4.44
N LEU A 103 0.87 -18.82 5.41
CA LEU A 103 1.15 -17.39 5.34
C LEU A 103 2.66 -17.08 5.26
N GLU A 104 3.49 -17.83 6.02
CA GLU A 104 4.94 -17.66 5.98
C GLU A 104 5.55 -18.14 4.65
N LEU A 105 5.01 -19.22 4.08
CA LEU A 105 5.47 -19.76 2.79
C LEU A 105 5.01 -18.95 1.58
N LYS A 106 3.87 -18.26 1.68
CA LYS A 106 3.39 -17.39 0.60
C LYS A 106 4.27 -16.16 0.45
N GLY A 107 4.75 -15.94 -0.76
CA GLY A 107 5.47 -14.72 -1.11
C GLY A 107 4.53 -13.52 -1.11
N VAL A 108 5.05 -12.37 -0.70
CA VAL A 108 4.43 -11.07 -0.97
C VAL A 108 5.28 -10.36 -2.01
N PHE A 109 4.65 -9.48 -2.78
CA PHE A 109 5.31 -8.59 -3.70
C PHE A 109 6.47 -7.88 -2.99
N LYS A 110 7.68 -7.90 -3.57
CA LYS A 110 8.86 -7.35 -2.90
C LYS A 110 8.77 -5.83 -2.77
N ASN A 111 7.99 -5.18 -3.65
CA ASN A 111 7.70 -3.76 -3.62
C ASN A 111 6.37 -3.47 -4.35
N ALA A 112 5.94 -2.20 -4.34
CA ALA A 112 4.73 -1.77 -5.03
C ALA A 112 4.79 -1.95 -6.56
N ALA A 113 5.97 -1.83 -7.19
CA ALA A 113 6.11 -2.02 -8.63
C ALA A 113 5.87 -3.48 -9.04
N ASP A 114 6.34 -4.45 -8.26
CA ASP A 114 6.09 -5.88 -8.49
C ASP A 114 4.59 -6.19 -8.42
N LEU A 115 3.89 -5.61 -7.43
CA LEU A 115 2.43 -5.73 -7.29
C LEU A 115 1.71 -5.21 -8.54
N ILE A 116 2.00 -3.97 -8.93
CA ILE A 116 1.34 -3.35 -10.08
C ILE A 116 1.68 -4.10 -11.36
N SER A 117 2.91 -4.58 -11.52
CA SER A 117 3.33 -5.37 -12.68
C SER A 117 2.53 -6.67 -12.78
N GLN A 118 2.36 -7.42 -11.69
CA GLN A 118 1.52 -8.62 -11.72
C GLN A 118 0.06 -8.31 -12.02
N LYS A 119 -0.51 -7.26 -11.41
CA LYS A 119 -1.89 -6.85 -11.73
C LYS A 119 -2.07 -6.52 -13.21
N ILE A 120 -1.10 -5.85 -13.83
CA ILE A 120 -1.11 -5.55 -15.27
C ILE A 120 -1.07 -6.84 -16.09
N LEU A 121 -0.28 -7.84 -15.70
CA LEU A 121 -0.20 -9.12 -16.42
C LEU A 121 -1.51 -9.90 -16.41
N PHE A 122 -2.38 -9.70 -15.42
CA PHE A 122 -3.72 -10.30 -15.36
C PHE A 122 -4.75 -9.59 -16.25
N LEU A 123 -4.43 -8.42 -16.81
CA LEU A 123 -5.35 -7.71 -17.70
C LEU A 123 -5.35 -8.33 -19.12
N PRO A 124 -6.46 -8.21 -19.87
CA PRO A 124 -6.49 -8.49 -21.29
C PRO A 124 -5.36 -7.82 -22.08
N THR A 125 -4.87 -8.47 -23.13
CA THR A 125 -3.67 -8.05 -23.89
C THR A 125 -3.83 -6.68 -24.54
N ASP A 126 -5.03 -6.35 -24.99
CA ASP A 126 -5.41 -5.03 -25.51
C ASP A 126 -5.24 -3.94 -24.45
N ILE A 127 -5.71 -4.18 -23.22
CA ILE A 127 -5.54 -3.24 -22.10
C ILE A 127 -4.04 -3.10 -21.74
N GLN A 128 -3.29 -4.20 -21.72
CA GLN A 128 -1.84 -4.14 -21.47
C GLN A 128 -1.11 -3.31 -22.53
N LEU A 129 -1.51 -3.40 -23.80
CA LEU A 129 -0.91 -2.63 -24.89
C LEU A 129 -1.16 -1.13 -24.71
N VAL A 130 -2.40 -0.75 -24.36
CA VAL A 130 -2.77 0.64 -24.07
C VAL A 130 -1.94 1.16 -22.89
N LEU A 131 -1.86 0.42 -21.79
CA LEU A 131 -1.08 0.82 -20.61
C LEU A 131 0.41 1.01 -20.92
N LYS A 132 1.00 0.15 -21.77
CA LYS A 132 2.40 0.31 -22.21
C LYS A 132 2.61 1.61 -22.99
N LYS A 133 1.71 1.94 -23.91
CA LYS A 133 1.78 3.20 -24.67
C LYS A 133 1.60 4.41 -23.73
N MET A 134 0.65 4.34 -22.81
CA MET A 134 0.36 5.41 -21.84
C MET A 134 1.52 5.65 -20.87
N ALA A 135 2.26 4.60 -20.49
CA ALA A 135 3.42 4.71 -19.60
C ALA A 135 4.54 5.62 -20.17
N CYS A 136 4.59 5.82 -21.50
CA CYS A 136 5.54 6.71 -22.15
C CYS A 136 5.15 8.20 -22.09
N ILE A 137 3.90 8.52 -21.73
CA ILE A 137 3.36 9.89 -21.80
C ILE A 137 3.57 10.63 -20.47
N GLY A 138 3.52 9.92 -19.35
CA GLY A 138 3.72 10.48 -18.00
C GLY A 138 2.68 10.00 -17.00
N SER A 139 2.67 10.60 -15.81
CA SER A 139 1.74 10.26 -14.72
C SER A 139 0.32 10.81 -14.91
N GLN A 140 0.13 11.75 -15.84
CA GLN A 140 -1.15 12.35 -16.22
C GLN A 140 -1.21 12.47 -17.74
N CYS A 141 -2.39 12.27 -18.31
CA CYS A 141 -2.61 12.31 -19.75
C CYS A 141 -4.06 12.74 -20.03
N ASP A 142 -4.26 13.56 -21.06
CA ASP A 142 -5.58 13.94 -21.53
C ASP A 142 -6.28 12.73 -22.17
N ILE A 143 -7.58 12.58 -21.92
CA ILE A 143 -8.38 11.49 -22.49
C ILE A 143 -8.40 11.51 -24.02
N THR A 144 -8.21 12.68 -24.63
CA THR A 144 -8.08 12.81 -26.09
C THR A 144 -6.86 12.04 -26.62
N ILE A 145 -5.77 11.95 -25.86
CA ILE A 145 -4.60 11.17 -26.26
C ILE A 145 -4.89 9.66 -26.16
N LEU A 146 -5.72 9.24 -25.20
CA LEU A 146 -6.20 7.85 -25.12
C LEU A 146 -7.00 7.44 -26.37
N LEU A 147 -7.74 8.37 -26.97
CA LEU A 147 -8.51 8.13 -28.21
C LEU A 147 -7.62 8.00 -29.46
N LEU A 148 -6.35 8.38 -29.38
CA LEU A 148 -5.38 8.27 -30.48
C LEU A 148 -4.59 6.95 -30.47
N ILE A 149 -4.76 6.13 -29.43
CA ILE A 149 -3.98 4.92 -29.14
C ILE A 149 -4.70 3.65 -29.61
#